data_AF-A0A1F2WJ10-F1
#
_entry.id   AF-A0A1F2WJ10-F1
#
_cell.length_a   1.000
_cell.length_b   1.000
_cell.length_c   1.000
_cell.angle_alpha   90.00
_cell.angle_beta   90.00
_cell.angle_gamma   90.00
#
_symmetry.space_group_name_H-M   'P 1'
#
loop_
_entity.id
_entity.type
_entity.pdbx_description
1 polymer ?
#
loop_
_entity_poly.entity_id
_entity_poly.type
_entity_poly.pdbx_seq_one_letter_code
_entity_poly.pdbx_strand_id
1 'polypeptide(L)'
;MRNNGNQKANLMYKVRISKGFVDADFGEGFLVEVWDFRTQRLVYGERYKELERARSRQREIKNDLDNINVDRFKQVYMSRVQREERKSS
;
A
#
# COMPACT_ATOMS: atom_id res chain seq x y z
N MET A 1 13.23 -22.66 -2.11
CA MET A 1 12.21 -21.91 -2.88
C MET A 1 11.09 -21.51 -1.92
N ARG A 2 10.85 -20.21 -1.69
CA ARG A 2 9.86 -19.74 -0.69
C ARG A 2 8.44 -19.93 -1.25
N ASN A 3 7.73 -20.90 -0.68
CA ASN A 3 6.34 -21.28 -1.00
C ASN A 3 5.31 -20.24 -0.50
N ASN A 4 5.52 -18.96 -0.79
CA ASN A 4 4.67 -17.86 -0.30
C ASN A 4 3.46 -17.57 -1.20
N GLY A 5 3.37 -18.19 -2.37
CA GLY A 5 2.36 -17.82 -3.37
C GLY A 5 0.92 -18.16 -3.00
N ASN A 6 0.72 -19.02 -2.00
CA ASN A 6 -0.60 -19.39 -1.51
C ASN A 6 -0.96 -18.76 -0.15
N GLN A 7 -0.10 -17.90 0.42
CA GLN A 7 -0.42 -17.21 1.67
C GLN A 7 -1.32 -16.00 1.41
N LYS A 8 -2.33 -15.80 2.27
CA LYS A 8 -3.19 -14.60 2.23
C LYS A 8 -2.38 -13.33 2.45
N ALA A 9 -2.67 -12.28 1.68
CA ALA A 9 -1.94 -11.03 1.73
C ALA A 9 -2.08 -10.31 3.09
N ASN A 10 -3.25 -10.41 3.74
CA ASN A 10 -3.50 -9.83 5.07
C ASN A 10 -2.59 -10.37 6.20
N LEU A 11 -1.89 -11.49 5.97
CA LEU A 11 -0.89 -12.06 6.88
C LEU A 11 0.52 -11.47 6.69
N MET A 12 0.73 -10.60 5.71
CA MET A 12 2.02 -9.90 5.52
C MET A 12 1.85 -8.38 5.48
N TYR A 13 0.70 -7.92 4.99
CA TYR A 13 0.48 -6.52 4.68
C TYR A 13 -0.66 -5.96 5.52
N LYS A 14 -0.50 -4.71 5.95
CA LYS A 14 -1.53 -3.95 6.68
C LYS A 14 -1.68 -2.58 6.05
N VAL A 15 -2.93 -2.12 5.93
CA VAL A 15 -3.26 -0.78 5.44
C VAL A 15 -3.60 0.15 6.61
N ARG A 16 -3.10 1.37 6.58
CA ARG A 16 -3.41 2.43 7.55
C ARG A 16 -3.62 3.77 6.86
N ILE A 17 -4.20 4.72 7.59
CA ILE A 17 -4.32 6.12 7.18
C ILE A 17 -3.51 6.96 8.14
N SER A 18 -2.62 7.79 7.60
CA SER A 18 -1.88 8.81 8.34
C SER A 18 -2.42 10.18 7.96
N LYS A 19 -2.61 11.08 8.93
CA LYS A 19 -3.03 12.47 8.70
C LYS A 19 -1.88 13.41 8.99
N GLY A 20 -1.68 14.41 8.16
CA GLY A 20 -0.70 15.48 8.41
C GLY A 20 -0.15 16.07 7.12
N PHE A 21 1.06 16.60 7.20
CA PHE A 21 1.83 17.02 6.03
C PHE A 21 2.27 15.80 5.23
N VAL A 22 1.83 15.71 3.97
CA VAL A 22 2.11 14.57 3.09
C VAL A 22 3.45 14.76 2.37
N ASP A 23 3.62 15.90 1.70
CA ASP A 23 4.87 16.35 1.06
C ASP A 23 4.76 17.83 0.62
N ALA A 24 5.81 18.39 0.05
CA ALA A 24 5.87 19.80 -0.34
C ALA A 24 4.87 20.19 -1.46
N ASP A 25 4.60 19.30 -2.40
CA ASP A 25 3.70 19.57 -3.53
C ASP A 25 2.24 19.36 -3.14
N PHE A 26 2.00 18.39 -2.25
CA PHE A 26 0.66 18.02 -1.81
C PHE A 26 0.22 18.83 -0.59
N GLY A 27 1.12 19.21 0.32
CA GLY A 27 0.81 19.90 1.57
C GLY A 27 0.07 19.01 2.59
N GLU A 28 -0.84 19.60 3.36
CA GLU A 28 -1.65 18.83 4.33
C GLU A 28 -2.69 17.94 3.65
N GLY A 29 -2.88 16.75 4.23
CA GLY A 29 -3.86 15.77 3.78
C GLY A 29 -3.78 14.45 4.53
N PHE A 30 -4.10 13.38 3.82
CA PHE A 30 -4.14 12.01 4.29
C PHE A 30 -3.30 11.12 3.39
N LEU A 31 -2.54 10.21 3.98
CA LEU A 31 -1.75 9.20 3.28
C LEU A 31 -2.32 7.82 3.60
N VAL A 32 -2.77 7.10 2.58
CA VAL A 32 -3.17 5.70 2.68
C VAL A 32 -1.93 4.86 2.41
N GLU A 33 -1.49 4.12 3.41
CA GLU A 33 -0.22 3.41 3.38
C GLU A 33 -0.44 1.91 3.54
N VAL A 34 0.20 1.11 2.70
CA VAL A 34 0.31 -0.33 2.89
C VAL A 34 1.72 -0.68 3.30
N TRP A 35 1.83 -1.34 4.44
CA TRP A 35 3.08 -1.73 5.06
C TRP A 35 3.24 -3.24 5.03
N ASP A 36 4.42 -3.71 4.65
CA ASP A 36 4.89 -5.04 5.02
C ASP A 36 5.28 -5.00 6.49
N PHE A 37 4.46 -5.57 7.37
CA PHE A 37 4.70 -5.46 8.82
C PHE A 37 5.85 -6.36 9.29
N ARG A 38 6.26 -7.35 8.50
CA ARG A 38 7.37 -8.24 8.84
C ARG A 38 8.70 -7.54 8.64
N THR A 39 8.79 -6.73 7.60
CA THR A 39 10.00 -5.97 7.25
C THR A 39 9.92 -4.52 7.69
N GLN A 40 8.77 -4.07 8.21
CA GLN A 40 8.49 -2.68 8.56
C GLN A 40 8.78 -1.72 7.40
N ARG A 41 8.38 -2.09 6.18
CA ARG A 41 8.58 -1.28 4.97
C ARG A 41 7.26 -0.84 4.36
N LEU A 42 7.19 0.43 3.96
CA LEU A 42 6.13 0.94 3.10
C LEU A 42 6.27 0.30 1.71
N VAL A 43 5.19 -0.33 1.23
CA VAL A 43 5.17 -0.99 -0.09
C VAL A 43 4.22 -0.32 -1.08
N TYR A 44 3.29 0.50 -0.57
CA TYR A 44 2.36 1.30 -1.37
C TYR A 44 1.92 2.52 -0.57
N GLY A 45 1.85 3.68 -1.22
CA GLY A 45 1.36 4.91 -0.61
C GLY A 45 0.52 5.71 -1.61
N GLU A 46 -0.63 6.20 -1.19
CA GLU A 46 -1.51 7.02 -2.02
C GLU A 46 -2.02 8.23 -1.24
N ARG A 47 -1.96 9.41 -1.86
CA ARG A 47 -2.17 10.71 -1.23
C ARG A 47 -3.60 11.21 -1.49
N TYR A 48 -4.24 11.75 -0.45
CA TYR A 48 -5.63 12.21 -0.51
C TYR A 48 -5.81 13.53 0.22
N LYS A 49 -6.60 14.45 -0.38
CA LYS A 49 -7.02 15.69 0.29
C LYS A 49 -8.20 15.48 1.23
N GLU A 50 -9.07 14.54 0.90
CA GLU A 50 -10.32 14.31 1.62
C GLU A 50 -10.27 12.99 2.40
N LEU A 51 -10.64 13.04 3.69
CA LEU A 51 -10.64 11.86 4.57
C LEU A 51 -11.57 10.75 4.04
N GLU A 52 -12.73 11.11 3.50
CA GLU A 52 -13.71 10.13 3.02
C GLU A 52 -13.17 9.34 1.83
N ARG A 53 -12.41 9.99 0.92
CA ARG A 53 -11.71 9.30 -0.17
C ARG A 53 -10.62 8.37 0.37
N ALA A 54 -9.82 8.84 1.33
CA ALA A 54 -8.79 8.01 1.99
C ALA A 54 -9.41 6.77 2.66
N ARG A 55 -10.55 6.93 3.34
CA ARG A 55 -11.31 5.83 3.96
C ARG A 55 -11.92 4.87 2.96
N SER A 56 -12.43 5.35 1.83
CA SER A 56 -12.90 4.48 0.73
C SER A 56 -11.75 3.61 0.24
N ARG A 57 -10.61 4.23 -0.09
CA ARG A 57 -9.44 3.52 -0.57
C ARG A 57 -8.90 2.52 0.45
N GLN A 58 -8.81 2.91 1.71
CA GLN A 58 -8.37 2.00 2.78
C GLN A 58 -9.27 0.75 2.85
N ARG A 59 -10.60 0.91 2.72
CA ARG A 59 -11.54 -0.21 2.72
C ARG A 59 -11.35 -1.11 1.51
N GLU A 60 -11.17 -0.55 0.32
CA GLU A 60 -10.86 -1.31 -0.90
C GLU A 60 -9.58 -2.14 -0.73
N ILE A 61 -8.48 -1.52 -0.28
CA ILE A 61 -7.21 -2.20 -0.06
C ILE A 61 -7.36 -3.28 1.02
N LYS A 62 -8.08 -3.00 2.10
CA LYS A 62 -8.32 -4.00 3.14
C LYS A 62 -9.07 -5.21 2.58
N ASN A 63 -10.12 -4.98 1.80
CA ASN A 63 -10.86 -6.06 1.13
C ASN A 63 -9.95 -6.85 0.19
N ASP A 64 -9.10 -6.19 -0.60
CA ASP A 64 -8.13 -6.88 -1.44
C ASP A 64 -7.20 -7.77 -0.61
N LEU A 65 -6.62 -7.23 0.46
CA LEU A 65 -5.72 -7.97 1.34
C LEU A 65 -6.36 -9.23 1.95
N ASP A 66 -7.65 -9.17 2.28
CA ASP A 66 -8.39 -10.29 2.86
C ASP A 66 -8.78 -11.36 1.82
N ASN A 67 -8.93 -10.97 0.55
CA ASN A 67 -9.43 -11.81 -0.53
C ASN A 67 -8.34 -12.36 -1.48
N ILE A 68 -7.16 -11.73 -1.55
CA ILE A 68 -6.09 -12.14 -2.48
C ILE A 68 -4.87 -12.73 -1.77
N ASN A 69 -4.09 -13.50 -2.52
CA ASN A 69 -2.80 -14.01 -2.07
C ASN A 69 -1.67 -12.99 -2.28
N VAL A 70 -0.51 -13.29 -1.70
CA VAL A 70 0.66 -12.40 -1.72
C VAL A 70 1.18 -12.11 -3.12
N ASP A 71 1.19 -13.11 -4.03
CA ASP A 71 1.66 -12.90 -5.39
C ASP A 71 0.73 -11.95 -6.16
N ARG A 72 -0.58 -12.12 -6.01
CA ARG A 72 -1.56 -11.23 -6.62
C ARG A 72 -1.47 -9.82 -6.05
N PHE A 73 -1.29 -9.69 -4.73
CA PHE A 73 -1.08 -8.39 -4.10
C PHE A 73 0.15 -7.67 -4.69
N LYS A 74 1.29 -8.36 -4.79
CA LYS A 74 2.52 -7.80 -5.38
C LYS A 74 2.30 -7.35 -6.82
N GLN A 75 1.56 -8.12 -7.61
CA GLN A 75 1.22 -7.76 -8.99
C GLN A 75 0.35 -6.51 -9.10
N VAL A 76 -0.56 -6.26 -8.15
CA VAL A 76 -1.48 -5.11 -8.21
C VAL A 76 -0.83 -3.86 -7.63
N TYR A 77 -0.17 -3.98 -6.48
CA TYR A 77 0.27 -2.85 -5.66
C TYR A 77 1.77 -2.54 -5.76
N MET A 78 2.62 -3.55 -5.96
CA MET A 78 4.08 -3.38 -5.98
C MET A 78 4.69 -3.32 -7.39
N SER A 79 3.98 -3.79 -8.40
CA SER A 79 4.41 -3.73 -9.81
C SER A 79 4.51 -2.29 -10.34
N ARG A 80 3.76 -1.35 -9.75
CA ARG A 80 3.82 0.08 -10.07
C ARG A 80 5.04 0.76 -9.44
N VAL A 81 5.37 0.41 -8.18
CA VAL A 81 6.50 1.01 -7.42
C VAL A 81 7.85 0.70 -8.06
N GLN A 82 8.04 -0.48 -8.67
CA GLN A 82 9.30 -0.82 -9.36
C GLN A 82 9.57 -0.01 -10.64
N ARG A 83 8.57 0.65 -11.24
CA ARG A 83 8.80 1.49 -12.43
C ARG A 83 9.39 2.86 -12.08
N GLU A 84 9.20 3.35 -10.86
CA GLU A 84 9.73 4.64 -10.43
C GLU A 84 11.17 4.50 -9.93
N GLU A 85 11.53 3.43 -9.21
CA GLU A 85 12.93 3.21 -8.79
C GLU A 85 13.88 2.93 -9.96
N ARG A 86 13.38 2.46 -11.11
CA ARG A 86 14.20 2.26 -12.33
C ARG A 86 14.45 3.52 -13.15
N LYS A 87 13.84 4.65 -12.81
CA LYS A 87 14.10 5.94 -13.48
C LYS A 87 15.02 6.88 -12.70
N SER A 88 15.50 6.43 -11.54
CA SER A 88 16.42 7.19 -10.68
C SER A 88 17.83 6.60 -10.66
N SER A 89 18.21 5.80 -11.67
CA SER A 89 19.59 5.35 -11.92
C SER A 89 20.04 5.77 -13.31
#